data_AF-A0A8B3FEM6-F1
#
_entry.id   AF-A0A8B3FEM6-F1
#
_cell.length_a   1.000
_cell.length_b   1.000
_cell.length_c   1.000
_cell.angle_alpha   90.00
_cell.angle_beta   90.00
_cell.angle_gamma   90.00
#
_symmetry.space_group_name_H-M   'P 1'
#
loop_
_entity.id
_entity.type
_entity.pdbx_description
1 polymer ?
#
loop_
_entity_poly.entity_id
_entity_poly.type
_entity_poly.pdbx_seq_one_letter_code
_entity_poly.pdbx_strand_id
1 'polypeptide(L)'
;MHAGNVFINNRTKEINNALKNNDSNINELICGVGDLFSSPYKREIIADSETIQALWDLLFNVLDQSDDNNTKFDAISTMCDIYIYQSNIGLSLSLNKIKQWREDLQTTTSSEILDCIDDILSM
;
A
#
# COMPACT_ATOMS: atom_id res chain seq x y z
N MET A 1 -16.20 16.45 -0.32
CA MET A 1 -15.70 15.18 -0.89
C MET A 1 -14.46 15.50 -1.70
N HIS A 2 -13.30 14.97 -1.32
CA HIS A 2 -12.05 15.23 -2.06
C HIS A 2 -12.09 14.51 -3.42
N ALA A 3 -11.56 15.14 -4.48
CA ALA A 3 -11.41 14.47 -5.77
C ALA A 3 -10.55 13.21 -5.65
N GLY A 4 -9.57 13.21 -4.73
CA GLY A 4 -8.76 12.04 -4.40
C GLY A 4 -9.56 10.88 -3.82
N ASN A 5 -10.63 11.13 -3.05
CA ASN A 5 -11.50 10.05 -2.56
C ASN A 5 -12.12 9.27 -3.72
N VAL A 6 -12.62 9.97 -4.74
CA VAL A 6 -13.28 9.32 -5.89
C VAL A 6 -12.26 8.47 -6.66
N PHE A 7 -11.08 9.03 -6.91
CA PHE A 7 -10.02 8.32 -7.62
C PHE A 7 -9.55 7.08 -6.85
N ILE A 8 -9.18 7.24 -5.58
CA ILE A 8 -8.68 6.14 -4.74
C ILE A 8 -9.75 5.06 -4.63
N ASN A 9 -11.01 5.41 -4.32
CA ASN A 9 -12.07 4.42 -4.22
C ASN A 9 -12.32 3.64 -5.52
N ASN A 10 -12.18 4.28 -6.68
CA ASN A 10 -12.28 3.58 -7.96
C ASN A 10 -11.09 2.62 -8.16
N ARG A 11 -9.86 3.09 -7.89
CA ARG A 11 -8.66 2.25 -7.98
C ARG A 11 -8.67 1.08 -7.00
N THR A 12 -9.11 1.30 -5.76
CA THR A 12 -9.29 0.25 -4.74
C THR A 12 -10.23 -0.86 -5.25
N LYS A 13 -11.32 -0.51 -5.95
CA LYS A 13 -12.22 -1.51 -6.55
C LYS A 13 -11.54 -2.28 -7.68
N GLU A 14 -10.82 -1.58 -8.55
CA GLU A 14 -10.10 -2.19 -9.68
C GLU A 14 -9.01 -3.14 -9.19
N ILE A 15 -8.18 -2.74 -8.22
CA ILE A 15 -7.13 -3.56 -7.61
C ILE A 15 -7.73 -4.80 -6.94
N ASN A 16 -8.82 -4.64 -6.16
CA ASN A 16 -9.46 -5.78 -5.50
C ASN A 16 -10.05 -6.78 -6.52
N ASN A 17 -10.60 -6.29 -7.63
CA ASN A 17 -11.05 -7.16 -8.71
C ASN A 17 -9.87 -7.84 -9.42
N ALA A 18 -8.78 -7.12 -9.67
CA ALA A 18 -7.57 -7.67 -10.30
C ALA A 18 -6.95 -8.78 -9.43
N LEU A 19 -6.84 -8.55 -8.12
CA LEU A 19 -6.34 -9.54 -7.15
C LEU A 19 -7.18 -10.83 -7.17
N LYS A 20 -8.50 -10.71 -7.15
CA LYS A 20 -9.41 -11.88 -7.18
C LYS A 20 -9.35 -12.68 -8.46
N ASN A 21 -8.98 -12.05 -9.58
CA ASN A 21 -8.95 -12.69 -10.89
C ASN A 21 -7.52 -13.05 -11.33
N ASN A 22 -6.49 -12.83 -10.48
CA ASN A 22 -5.08 -12.93 -10.87
C ASN A 22 -4.77 -12.17 -12.17
N ASP A 23 -5.28 -10.94 -12.29
CA ASP A 23 -5.07 -10.09 -13.46
C ASP A 23 -3.65 -9.51 -13.47
N SER A 24 -2.93 -9.68 -14.57
CA SER A 24 -1.57 -9.17 -14.76
C SER A 24 -1.46 -7.64 -14.72
N ASN A 25 -2.57 -6.92 -14.89
CA ASN A 25 -2.58 -5.45 -14.87
C ASN A 25 -2.58 -4.87 -13.45
N ILE A 26 -2.60 -5.70 -12.40
CA ILE A 26 -2.67 -5.23 -11.02
C ILE A 26 -1.53 -4.27 -10.67
N ASN A 27 -0.33 -4.49 -11.19
CA ASN A 27 0.84 -3.65 -10.95
C ASN A 27 0.63 -2.22 -11.49
N GLU A 28 0.08 -2.07 -12.70
CA GLU A 28 -0.23 -0.75 -13.26
C GLU A 28 -1.26 0.00 -12.42
N LEU A 29 -2.24 -0.72 -11.86
CA LEU A 29 -3.26 -0.14 -10.98
C LEU A 29 -2.65 0.34 -9.66
N ILE A 30 -1.72 -0.44 -9.08
CA ILE A 30 -0.99 -0.08 -7.85
C ILE A 30 -0.11 1.14 -8.10
N CYS A 31 0.72 1.11 -9.14
CA CYS A 31 1.60 2.23 -9.51
C CYS A 31 0.81 3.53 -9.74
N GLY A 32 -0.33 3.45 -10.43
CA GLY A 32 -1.20 4.61 -10.64
C GLY A 32 -1.78 5.22 -9.37
N VAL A 33 -1.87 4.45 -8.28
CA VAL A 33 -2.20 4.98 -6.95
C VAL A 33 -0.95 5.50 -6.24
N GLY A 34 0.18 4.79 -6.33
CA GLY A 34 1.46 5.20 -5.76
C GLY A 34 1.93 6.57 -6.25
N ASP A 35 1.66 6.92 -7.51
CA ASP A 35 1.95 8.24 -8.07
C ASP A 35 1.35 9.40 -7.25
N LEU A 36 0.22 9.18 -6.57
CA LEU A 36 -0.38 10.17 -5.69
C LEU A 36 0.46 10.46 -4.43
N PHE A 37 1.29 9.52 -3.99
CA PHE A 37 2.04 9.56 -2.73
C PHE A 37 3.55 9.69 -2.95
N SER A 38 4.03 9.49 -4.17
CA SER A 38 5.44 9.48 -4.60
C SER A 38 6.31 10.68 -4.17
N SER A 39 5.70 11.80 -3.75
CA SER A 39 6.46 12.94 -3.24
C SER A 39 6.65 12.81 -1.72
N PRO A 40 7.90 12.64 -1.22
CA PRO A 40 8.17 12.48 0.21
C PRO A 40 7.90 13.74 1.03
N TYR A 41 7.71 14.89 0.38
CA TYR A 41 7.40 16.17 1.03
C TYR A 41 5.92 16.55 0.94
N LYS A 42 5.07 15.64 0.44
CA LYS A 42 3.66 15.91 0.25
C LYS A 42 2.96 16.09 1.60
N ARG A 43 2.34 17.25 1.78
CA ARG A 43 1.60 17.66 3.00
C ARG A 43 0.15 18.03 2.74
N GLU A 44 -0.28 18.02 1.48
CA GLU A 44 -1.66 18.31 1.13
C GLU A 44 -2.56 17.11 1.47
N ILE A 45 -3.70 17.37 2.11
CA ILE A 45 -4.72 16.35 2.37
C ILE A 45 -5.44 16.05 1.05
N ILE A 46 -5.12 14.90 0.44
CA ILE A 46 -5.67 14.51 -0.87
C ILE A 46 -6.93 13.65 -0.76
N ALA A 47 -7.12 12.99 0.39
CA ALA A 47 -8.26 12.14 0.69
C ALA A 47 -8.52 12.10 2.20
N ASP A 48 -9.72 11.67 2.60
CA ASP A 48 -10.03 11.46 4.01
C ASP A 48 -9.34 10.23 4.60
N SER A 49 -9.22 10.22 5.92
CA SER A 49 -8.51 9.17 6.65
C SER A 49 -9.10 7.78 6.42
N GLU A 50 -10.42 7.68 6.27
CA GLU A 50 -11.12 6.42 5.99
C GLU A 50 -10.71 5.85 4.63
N THR A 51 -10.62 6.69 3.60
CA THR A 51 -10.18 6.29 2.27
C THR A 51 -8.72 5.85 2.26
N ILE A 52 -7.83 6.58 2.95
CA ILE A 52 -6.41 6.22 3.06
C ILE A 52 -6.24 4.89 3.82
N GLN A 53 -6.96 4.69 4.91
CA GLN A 53 -6.95 3.43 5.67
C GLN A 53 -7.45 2.25 4.83
N ALA A 54 -8.54 2.44 4.07
CA ALA A 54 -9.07 1.39 3.18
C ALA A 54 -8.07 1.00 2.07
N LEU A 55 -7.36 1.98 1.51
CA LEU A 55 -6.30 1.73 0.54
C LEU A 55 -5.12 0.98 1.18
N TRP A 56 -4.67 1.42 2.36
CA TRP A 56 -3.62 0.75 3.13
C TRP A 56 -3.93 -0.72 3.39
N ASP A 57 -5.14 -1.00 3.86
CA ASP A 57 -5.58 -2.38 4.13
C ASP A 57 -5.66 -3.23 2.85
N LEU A 58 -6.06 -2.63 1.72
CA LEU A 58 -6.07 -3.33 0.44
C LEU A 58 -4.66 -3.66 -0.06
N LEU A 59 -3.73 -2.72 0.01
CA LEU A 59 -2.34 -2.96 -0.41
C LEU A 59 -1.67 -4.03 0.45
N PHE A 60 -1.95 -4.04 1.76
CA PHE A 60 -1.52 -5.12 2.63
C PHE A 60 -2.09 -6.48 2.18
N ASN A 61 -3.36 -6.54 1.80
CA ASN A 61 -3.94 -7.79 1.29
C ASN A 61 -3.29 -8.23 -0.03
N VAL A 62 -2.91 -7.30 -0.90
CA VAL A 62 -2.15 -7.63 -2.12
C VAL A 62 -0.79 -8.22 -1.77
N LEU A 63 -0.06 -7.59 -0.85
CA LEU A 63 1.23 -8.09 -0.36
C LEU A 63 1.11 -9.52 0.21
N ASP A 64 0.08 -9.75 1.03
CA ASP A 64 -0.15 -11.02 1.72
C ASP A 64 -0.60 -12.15 0.77
N GLN A 65 -1.47 -11.84 -0.21
CA GLN A 65 -2.17 -12.86 -1.02
C GLN A 65 -1.57 -13.06 -2.42
N SER A 66 -0.78 -12.12 -2.94
CA SER A 66 -0.17 -12.29 -4.26
C SER A 66 0.84 -13.44 -4.24
N ASP A 67 0.95 -14.18 -5.34
CA ASP A 67 2.05 -15.14 -5.56
C ASP A 67 3.23 -14.49 -6.30
N ASP A 68 2.99 -13.37 -7.00
CA ASP A 68 4.00 -12.67 -7.79
C ASP A 68 4.80 -11.67 -6.94
N ASN A 69 6.13 -11.81 -6.96
CA ASN A 69 7.03 -10.96 -6.19
C ASN A 69 7.05 -9.50 -6.67
N ASN A 70 6.85 -9.22 -7.97
CA ASN A 70 6.81 -7.85 -8.46
C ASN A 70 5.54 -7.15 -7.96
N THR A 71 4.40 -7.83 -8.01
CA THR A 71 3.14 -7.32 -7.42
C THR A 71 3.29 -7.06 -5.91
N LYS A 72 3.95 -7.96 -5.18
CA LYS A 72 4.24 -7.73 -3.75
C LYS A 72 5.14 -6.51 -3.55
N PHE A 73 6.18 -6.39 -4.37
CA PHE A 73 7.13 -5.28 -4.29
C PHE A 73 6.47 -3.93 -4.61
N ASP A 74 5.63 -3.87 -5.65
CA ASP A 74 4.89 -2.65 -6.01
C ASP A 74 3.91 -2.26 -4.89
N ALA A 75 3.26 -3.25 -4.27
CA ALA A 75 2.36 -3.03 -3.15
C ALA A 75 3.10 -2.45 -1.93
N ILE A 76 4.20 -3.08 -1.48
CA ILE A 76 4.95 -2.62 -0.30
C ILE A 76 5.64 -1.28 -0.57
N SER A 77 6.16 -1.04 -1.77
CA SER A 77 6.75 0.26 -2.16
C SER A 77 5.70 1.37 -2.07
N THR A 78 4.49 1.12 -2.59
CA THR A 78 3.37 2.06 -2.47
C THR A 78 2.96 2.27 -1.01
N MET A 79 3.00 1.23 -0.18
CA MET A 79 2.75 1.36 1.25
C MET A 79 3.82 2.25 1.92
N CYS A 80 5.11 2.11 1.60
CA CYS A 80 6.15 3.00 2.12
C CYS A 80 5.83 4.47 1.84
N ASP A 81 5.45 4.80 0.60
CA ASP A 81 5.07 6.17 0.20
C ASP A 81 3.86 6.68 0.98
N ILE A 82 2.83 5.84 1.16
CA ILE A 82 1.65 6.18 1.96
C ILE A 82 2.02 6.38 3.44
N TYR A 83 2.95 5.59 3.97
CA TYR A 83 3.39 5.68 5.36
C TYR A 83 4.23 6.95 5.64
N ILE A 84 5.01 7.39 4.66
CA ILE A 84 5.66 8.71 4.70
C ILE A 84 4.62 9.81 4.63
N TYR A 85 3.67 9.71 3.69
CA TYR A 85 2.60 10.69 3.50
C TYR A 85 1.75 10.88 4.76
N GLN A 86 1.28 9.80 5.41
CA GLN A 86 0.45 9.91 6.61
C GLN A 86 1.17 10.63 7.75
N SER A 87 2.48 10.39 7.93
CA SER A 87 3.29 11.11 8.91
C SER A 87 3.34 12.62 8.61
N ASN A 88 3.50 13.00 7.34
CA ASN A 88 3.53 14.41 6.91
C ASN A 88 2.22 15.17 7.17
N ILE A 89 1.08 14.48 7.19
CA ILE A 89 -0.24 15.09 7.39
C ILE A 89 -0.83 14.85 8.80
N GLY A 90 -0.11 14.18 9.68
CA GLY A 90 -0.56 13.87 11.05
C GLY A 90 -1.66 12.80 11.12
N LEU A 91 -1.73 11.92 10.12
CA LEU A 91 -2.56 10.72 10.15
C LEU A 91 -1.76 9.58 10.80
N SER A 92 -2.45 8.59 11.40
CA SER A 92 -1.82 7.40 11.96
C SER A 92 -2.45 6.13 11.38
N LEU A 93 -1.66 5.36 10.64
CA LEU A 93 -2.04 4.04 10.13
C LEU A 93 -1.63 2.93 11.10
N SER A 94 -2.47 1.90 11.22
CA SER A 94 -2.15 0.74 12.05
C SER A 94 -1.10 -0.14 11.39
N LEU A 95 -0.02 -0.41 12.13
CA LEU A 95 1.04 -1.34 11.73
C LEU A 95 0.83 -2.77 12.24
N ASN A 96 -0.26 -3.06 12.95
CA ASN A 96 -0.45 -4.35 13.62
C ASN A 96 -0.41 -5.53 12.63
N LYS A 97 -1.05 -5.37 11.46
CA LYS A 97 -1.06 -6.40 10.42
C LYS A 97 0.33 -6.66 9.84
N ILE A 98 1.10 -5.60 9.60
CA ILE A 98 2.48 -5.71 9.09
C ILE A 98 3.39 -6.38 10.12
N LYS A 99 3.29 -5.98 11.39
CA LYS A 99 4.05 -6.60 12.49
C LYS A 99 3.76 -8.09 12.58
N GLN A 100 2.48 -8.44 12.61
CA GLN A 100 2.07 -9.84 12.66
C GLN A 100 2.55 -10.61 11.43
N TRP A 101 2.35 -10.07 10.23
CA TRP A 101 2.81 -10.68 8.99
C TRP A 101 4.33 -10.93 8.99
N ARG A 102 5.11 -9.97 9.51
CA ARG A 102 6.56 -10.11 9.64
C ARG A 102 6.97 -11.17 10.66
N GLU A 103 6.25 -11.30 11.77
CA GLU A 103 6.48 -12.33 12.78
C GLU A 103 6.10 -13.73 12.29
N ASP A 104 5.02 -13.83 11.51
CA ASP A 104 4.49 -15.10 10.97
C ASP A 104 5.26 -15.58 9.73
N LEU A 105 6.20 -14.78 9.20
CA LEU A 105 6.90 -15.09 7.96
C LEU A 105 7.89 -16.25 8.12
N GLN A 106 7.53 -17.42 7.60
CA GLN A 106 8.36 -18.64 7.70
C GLN A 106 9.27 -18.92 6.48
N THR A 107 9.15 -18.18 5.35
CA THR A 107 9.84 -18.52 4.08
C THR A 107 10.16 -17.35 3.13
N THR A 108 11.04 -17.64 2.16
CA THR A 108 11.38 -17.09 0.80
C THR A 108 10.75 -15.80 0.25
N THR A 109 10.44 -14.81 1.07
CA THR A 109 10.19 -13.45 0.58
C THR A 109 11.51 -12.81 0.11
N SER A 110 11.47 -11.99 -0.94
CA SER A 110 12.68 -11.29 -1.40
C SER A 110 13.22 -10.37 -0.31
N SER A 111 14.55 -10.19 -0.27
CA SER A 111 15.17 -9.26 0.68
C SER A 111 14.65 -7.83 0.52
N GLU A 112 14.34 -7.41 -0.71
CA GLU A 112 13.82 -6.06 -0.99
C GLU A 112 12.47 -5.80 -0.30
N ILE A 113 11.55 -6.78 -0.31
CA ILE A 113 10.27 -6.65 0.40
C ILE A 113 10.51 -6.61 1.91
N LEU A 114 11.46 -7.40 2.42
CA LEU A 114 11.80 -7.42 3.84
C LEU A 114 12.39 -6.08 4.30
N ASP A 115 13.27 -5.49 3.49
CA ASP A 115 13.88 -4.20 3.77
C ASP A 115 12.80 -3.11 3.85
N CYS A 116 11.86 -3.06 2.89
CA CYS A 116 10.75 -2.11 2.93
C CYS A 116 9.84 -2.28 4.17
N ILE A 117 9.58 -3.53 4.59
CA ILE A 117 8.81 -3.81 5.81
C ILE A 117 9.55 -3.31 7.05
N ASP A 118 10.85 -3.58 7.13
CA ASP A 118 11.69 -3.17 8.27
C ASP A 118 11.82 -1.64 8.33
N ASP A 119 11.88 -0.95 7.19
CA ASP A 119 11.82 0.51 7.11
C ASP A 119 10.51 1.06 7.69
N ILE A 120 9.35 0.54 7.26
CA ILE A 120 8.04 0.95 7.81
C ILE A 120 7.97 0.72 9.32
N LEU A 121 8.52 -0.40 9.83
CA LEU A 121 8.46 -0.76 11.24
C LEU A 121 9.45 0.01 12.12
N SER A 122 10.47 0.65 11.54
CA SER A 122 11.53 1.37 12.26
C SER A 122 11.38 2.89 12.26
N MET A 123 10.50 3.44 11.42
CA MET A 123 10.13 4.87 11.33
C MET A 123 9.19 5.32 12.45
#